data_AF-A0A7Y4XDF9-F1
#
_entry.id   AF-A0A7Y4XDF9-F1
#
_cell.length_a   1.000
_cell.length_b   1.000
_cell.length_c   1.000
_cell.angle_alpha   90.00
_cell.angle_beta   90.00
_cell.angle_gamma   90.00
#
_symmetry.space_group_name_H-M   'P 1'
#
loop_
_entity.id
_entity.type
_entity.pdbx_description
1 polymer ?
#
loop_
_entity_poly.entity_id
_entity_poly.type
_entity_poly.pdbx_seq_one_letter_code
_entity_poly.pdbx_strand_id
1 'polypeptide(L)'
;MEDLLPLDFISDPYTRQVVMAIGFLIGITILWFIWKFFYTIFKHVLVGLFMLVIGSVGYWYFRSSEPPRPPEVGKHVYGVSSKRYLGVVQSVQRDGSKVTFGVREPGGQIKGYQQGYVELEEKMREVEPLPTPAPSPTLNSNPRPRRRN
;
A
#
# COMPACT_ATOMS: atom_id res chain seq x y z
N MET A 1 -63.66 7.78 -56.70
CA MET A 1 -62.33 8.07 -57.26
C MET A 1 -61.33 7.41 -56.34
N GLU A 2 -61.20 6.10 -56.50
CA GLU A 2 -60.15 5.30 -55.86
C GLU A 2 -59.32 4.76 -57.01
N ASP A 3 -58.35 5.56 -57.46
CA ASP A 3 -57.32 5.10 -58.39
C ASP A 3 -56.39 4.17 -57.61
N LEU A 4 -56.85 2.94 -57.43
CA LEU A 4 -56.05 1.82 -56.98
C LEU A 4 -54.91 1.67 -57.99
N LEU A 5 -53.68 1.95 -57.54
CA LEU A 5 -52.47 1.71 -58.32
C LEU A 5 -52.57 0.32 -58.98
N PRO A 6 -52.46 0.21 -60.32
CA PRO A 6 -52.64 -1.06 -60.99
C PRO A 6 -51.59 -2.04 -60.49
N LEU A 7 -52.05 -3.08 -59.78
CA LEU A 7 -51.19 -4.13 -59.21
C LEU A 7 -50.33 -4.84 -60.28
N ASP A 8 -50.69 -4.70 -61.56
CA ASP A 8 -49.96 -5.28 -62.68
C ASP A 8 -48.57 -4.67 -62.91
N PHE A 9 -48.28 -3.49 -62.34
CA PHE A 9 -46.98 -2.82 -62.48
C PHE A 9 -45.82 -3.63 -61.86
N ILE A 10 -46.10 -4.50 -60.88
CA ILE A 10 -45.10 -5.32 -60.18
C ILE A 10 -44.73 -6.60 -60.97
N SER A 11 -45.55 -6.98 -61.96
CA SER A 11 -45.35 -8.22 -62.73
C SER A 11 -44.26 -8.12 -63.81
N ASP A 12 -43.89 -6.90 -64.21
CA ASP A 12 -42.80 -6.67 -65.16
C ASP A 12 -41.45 -7.12 -64.54
N PRO A 13 -40.69 -8.02 -65.20
CA PRO A 13 -39.39 -8.47 -64.71
C PRO A 13 -38.42 -7.32 -64.42
N TYR A 14 -38.48 -6.23 -65.20
CA TYR A 14 -37.62 -5.07 -64.97
C TYR A 14 -37.98 -4.34 -63.67
N THR A 15 -39.26 -4.02 -63.47
CA THR A 15 -39.75 -3.37 -62.25
C THR A 15 -39.45 -4.21 -61.02
N ARG A 16 -39.63 -5.52 -61.09
CA ARG A 16 -39.29 -6.44 -59.98
C ARG A 16 -37.81 -6.38 -59.61
N GLN A 17 -36.91 -6.37 -60.59
CA GLN A 17 -35.47 -6.24 -60.33
C GLN A 17 -35.11 -4.92 -59.66
N VAL A 18 -35.69 -3.81 -60.14
CA VAL A 18 -35.46 -2.48 -59.55
C VAL A 18 -35.96 -2.42 -58.11
N VAL A 19 -37.17 -2.92 -57.83
CA VAL A 19 -37.73 -2.97 -56.46
C VAL A 19 -36.85 -3.82 -55.54
N MET A 20 -36.37 -4.99 -56.00
CA MET A 20 -35.46 -5.84 -55.22
C MET A 20 -34.12 -5.15 -54.97
N ALA A 21 -33.57 -4.46 -55.96
CA ALA A 21 -32.31 -3.72 -55.82
C ALA A 21 -32.44 -2.57 -54.81
N ILE A 22 -33.54 -1.79 -54.87
CA ILE A 22 -33.84 -0.72 -53.92
C ILE A 22 -34.02 -1.29 -52.51
N GLY A 23 -34.81 -2.37 -52.37
CA GLY A 23 -35.02 -3.03 -51.08
C GLY A 23 -33.73 -3.55 -50.47
N PHE A 24 -32.84 -4.12 -51.28
CA PHE A 24 -31.53 -4.57 -50.86
C PHE A 24 -30.63 -3.42 -50.39
N LEU A 25 -30.60 -2.30 -51.12
CA LEU A 25 -29.86 -1.09 -50.77
C LEU A 25 -30.34 -0.50 -49.43
N ILE A 26 -31.66 -0.44 -49.22
CA ILE A 26 -32.27 -0.01 -47.97
C ILE A 26 -31.86 -0.96 -46.84
N GLY A 27 -31.92 -2.28 -47.06
CA GLY A 27 -31.50 -3.29 -46.10
C GLY A 27 -30.04 -3.13 -45.65
N ILE A 28 -29.11 -2.94 -46.60
CA ILE A 28 -27.70 -2.68 -46.29
C ILE A 28 -27.53 -1.39 -45.48
N THR A 29 -28.26 -0.34 -45.85
CA THR A 29 -28.17 0.97 -45.16
C THR A 29 -28.63 0.87 -43.71
N ILE A 30 -29.74 0.15 -43.46
CA ILE A 30 -30.24 -0.11 -42.10
C ILE A 30 -29.24 -0.95 -41.32
N LEU A 31 -28.71 -2.03 -41.92
CA LEU A 31 -27.72 -2.89 -41.27
C LEU A 31 -26.46 -2.13 -40.88
N TRP A 32 -25.99 -1.23 -41.75
CA TRP A 32 -24.87 -0.34 -41.48
C TRP A 32 -25.14 0.61 -40.32
N PHE A 33 -26.34 1.18 -40.26
CA PHE A 33 -26.75 2.07 -39.17
C PHE A 33 -26.82 1.34 -37.82
N ILE A 34 -27.41 0.14 -37.81
CA ILE A 34 -27.45 -0.75 -36.64
C ILE A 34 -26.02 -1.07 -36.17
N TRP A 35 -25.15 -1.47 -37.09
CA TRP A 35 -23.75 -1.75 -36.77
C TRP A 35 -23.04 -0.53 -36.15
N LYS A 36 -23.23 0.66 -36.72
CA LYS A 36 -22.66 1.90 -36.18
C LYS A 36 -23.19 2.24 -34.80
N PHE A 37 -24.48 2.04 -34.56
CA PHE A 37 -25.11 2.25 -33.25
C PHE A 37 -24.50 1.32 -32.19
N PHE A 38 -24.42 0.01 -32.46
CA PHE A 38 -23.79 -0.95 -31.55
C PHE A 38 -22.31 -0.64 -31.32
N TYR A 39 -21.57 -0.30 -32.37
CA TYR A 39 -20.16 0.09 -32.23
C TYR A 39 -19.98 1.33 -31.34
N THR A 40 -20.92 2.27 -31.41
CA THR A 40 -20.89 3.49 -30.59
C THR A 40 -21.14 3.13 -29.13
N ILE A 41 -22.17 2.34 -28.82
CA ILE A 41 -22.45 1.90 -27.45
C ILE A 41 -21.29 1.06 -26.90
N PHE A 42 -20.78 0.12 -27.69
CA PHE A 42 -19.70 -0.76 -27.29
C PHE A 42 -18.46 0.02 -26.81
N LYS A 43 -18.10 1.11 -27.50
CA LYS A 43 -17.01 1.99 -27.05
C LYS A 43 -17.24 2.60 -25.68
N HIS A 44 -18.45 3.08 -25.42
CA HIS A 44 -18.78 3.71 -24.14
C HIS A 44 -18.74 2.67 -23.01
N VAL A 45 -19.23 1.46 -23.27
CA VAL A 45 -19.13 0.34 -22.33
C VAL A 45 -17.68 -0.01 -22.04
N LEU A 46 -16.82 -0.06 -23.06
CA LEU A 46 -15.39 -0.37 -22.90
C LEU A 46 -14.68 0.70 -22.05
N VAL A 47 -14.97 1.98 -22.31
CA VAL A 47 -14.42 3.10 -21.51
C VAL A 47 -14.91 3.05 -20.07
N GLY A 48 -16.20 2.78 -19.86
CA GLY A 48 -16.78 2.62 -18.51
C GLY A 48 -16.13 1.46 -17.75
N LEU A 49 -15.92 0.32 -18.40
CA LEU A 49 -15.22 -0.82 -17.81
C LEU A 49 -13.77 -0.47 -17.43
N PHE A 50 -13.06 0.25 -18.31
CA PHE A 50 -11.69 0.66 -18.06
C PHE A 50 -11.59 1.61 -16.86
N MET A 51 -12.51 2.58 -16.77
CA MET A 51 -12.61 3.49 -15.62
C MET A 51 -12.93 2.74 -14.32
N LEU A 52 -13.80 1.72 -14.37
CA LEU A 52 -14.13 0.90 -13.21
C LEU A 52 -12.91 0.12 -12.71
N VAL A 53 -12.12 -0.47 -13.61
CA VAL A 53 -10.88 -1.17 -13.24
C VAL A 53 -9.87 -0.22 -12.61
N ILE A 54 -9.61 0.94 -13.22
CA ILE A 54 -8.70 1.95 -12.66
C ILE A 54 -9.19 2.43 -11.28
N GLY A 55 -10.47 2.74 -11.17
CA GLY A 55 -11.07 3.16 -9.91
C GLY A 55 -10.96 2.10 -8.82
N SER A 56 -11.15 0.82 -9.17
CA SER A 56 -11.00 -0.31 -8.25
C SER A 56 -9.56 -0.47 -7.76
N VAL A 57 -8.59 -0.42 -8.67
CA VAL A 57 -7.15 -0.49 -8.34
C VAL A 57 -6.74 0.70 -7.47
N GLY A 58 -7.16 1.92 -7.84
CA GLY A 58 -6.89 3.13 -7.07
C GLY A 58 -7.49 3.05 -5.67
N TYR A 59 -8.76 2.64 -5.55
CA TYR A 59 -9.43 2.45 -4.27
C TYR A 59 -8.70 1.43 -3.39
N TRP A 60 -8.31 0.29 -3.96
CA TRP A 60 -7.53 -0.73 -3.25
C TRP A 60 -6.19 -0.17 -2.78
N TYR A 61 -5.46 0.54 -3.64
CA TYR A 61 -4.18 1.15 -3.29
C TYR A 61 -4.31 2.17 -2.15
N PHE A 62 -5.29 3.07 -2.21
CA PHE A 62 -5.53 4.04 -1.14
C PHE A 62 -5.95 3.37 0.17
N ARG A 63 -6.75 2.31 0.10
CA ARG A 63 -7.18 1.56 1.29
C ARG A 63 -6.06 0.70 1.89
N SER A 64 -5.17 0.19 1.06
CA SER A 64 -4.05 -0.68 1.46
C SER A 64 -2.78 0.08 1.83
N SER A 65 -2.74 1.39 1.59
CA SER A 65 -1.62 2.22 2.03
C SER A 65 -1.58 2.25 3.56
N GLU A 66 -0.53 1.67 4.14
CA GLU A 66 -0.27 1.78 5.58
C GLU A 66 -0.18 3.27 5.94
N PRO A 67 -0.74 3.70 7.10
CA PRO A 67 -0.56 5.06 7.56
C PRO A 67 0.92 5.40 7.66
N PRO A 68 1.32 6.65 7.39
CA PRO A 68 2.71 7.08 7.48
C PRO A 68 3.30 6.67 8.83
N ARG A 69 4.42 5.94 8.80
CA ARG A 69 5.07 5.50 10.04
C ARG A 69 5.52 6.74 10.83
N PRO A 70 5.27 6.78 12.15
CA PRO A 70 5.72 7.90 12.97
C PRO A 70 7.25 8.06 12.85
N PRO A 71 7.78 9.30 12.76
CA PRO A 71 9.21 9.55 12.62
C PRO A 71 10.04 9.08 13.82
N GLU A 72 9.39 8.72 14.93
CA GLU A 72 10.02 8.17 16.12
C GLU A 72 10.34 6.67 16.00
N VAL A 73 9.65 5.94 15.11
CA VAL A 73 9.90 4.51 14.88
C VAL A 73 11.27 4.30 14.25
N GLY A 74 12.07 3.42 14.83
CA GLY A 74 13.45 3.15 14.42
C GLY A 74 14.51 3.93 15.20
N LYS A 75 14.13 4.89 16.06
CA LYS A 75 15.08 5.63 16.90
C LYS A 75 15.54 4.81 18.10
N HIS A 76 16.78 5.06 18.54
CA HIS A 76 17.36 4.46 19.74
C HIS A 76 16.80 5.16 20.98
N VAL A 77 16.45 4.38 21.99
CA VAL A 77 15.83 4.88 23.21
C VAL A 77 16.76 4.73 24.39
N TYR A 78 16.91 5.80 25.16
CA TYR A 78 17.65 5.83 26.42
C TYR A 78 16.73 6.26 27.57
N GLY A 79 16.94 5.72 28.76
CA GLY A 79 16.22 6.18 29.95
C GLY A 79 16.70 7.56 30.38
N VAL A 80 15.80 8.53 30.60
CA VAL A 80 16.18 9.92 30.97
C VAL A 80 16.94 9.96 32.29
N SER A 81 16.52 9.16 33.27
CA SER A 81 17.17 9.12 34.59
C SER A 81 18.44 8.26 34.62
N SER A 82 18.45 7.14 33.91
CA SER A 82 19.54 6.16 33.97
C SER A 82 20.60 6.34 32.88
N LYS A 83 20.30 7.13 31.83
CA LYS A 83 21.04 7.22 30.57
C LYS A 83 21.39 5.87 29.93
N ARG A 84 20.71 4.80 30.35
CA ARG A 84 20.95 3.44 29.89
C ARG A 84 20.20 3.22 28.59
N TYR A 85 20.85 2.53 27.65
CA TYR A 85 20.20 2.07 26.43
C TYR A 85 19.07 1.08 26.74
N LEU A 86 17.87 1.38 26.25
CA LEU A 86 16.66 0.58 26.45
C LEU A 86 16.31 -0.24 25.20
N GLY A 87 16.58 0.26 24.00
CA GLY A 87 16.31 -0.46 22.75
C GLY A 87 15.98 0.45 21.57
N VAL A 88 15.20 -0.07 20.62
CA VAL A 88 14.74 0.68 19.43
C VAL A 88 13.22 0.82 19.45
N VAL A 89 12.71 2.01 19.14
CA VAL A 89 11.24 2.22 19.02
C VAL A 89 10.70 1.41 17.86
N GLN A 90 9.72 0.56 18.12
CA GLN A 90 9.03 -0.24 17.10
C GLN A 90 7.61 0.28 16.85
N SER A 91 6.96 0.81 17.87
CA SER A 91 5.62 1.38 17.76
C SER A 91 5.47 2.62 18.63
N VAL A 92 4.55 3.49 18.23
CA VAL A 92 4.16 4.68 18.99
C VAL A 92 2.64 4.63 19.14
N GLN A 93 2.18 4.58 20.38
CA GLN A 93 0.76 4.66 20.69
C GLN A 93 0.47 6.05 21.27
N ARG A 94 -0.37 6.82 20.58
CA ARG A 94 -0.86 8.12 21.06
C ARG A 94 -2.30 7.96 21.50
N ASP A 95 -2.55 8.05 22.80
CA ASP A 95 -3.88 8.01 23.40
C ASP A 95 -4.18 9.38 24.02
N GLY A 96 -4.82 10.25 23.25
CA GLY A 96 -5.04 11.66 23.60
C GLY A 96 -3.72 12.42 23.80
N SER A 97 -3.48 12.88 25.03
CA SER A 97 -2.25 13.60 25.41
C SER A 97 -1.08 12.68 25.78
N LYS A 98 -1.31 11.37 25.94
CA LYS A 98 -0.28 10.42 26.37
C LYS A 98 0.35 9.73 25.17
N VAL A 99 1.68 9.82 25.07
CA VAL A 99 2.47 9.10 24.06
C VAL A 99 3.24 7.98 24.74
N THR A 100 2.99 6.75 24.32
CA THR A 100 3.67 5.54 24.78
C THR A 100 4.48 4.96 23.63
N PHE A 101 5.77 4.74 23.85
CA PHE A 101 6.70 4.13 22.90
C PHE A 101 6.82 2.64 23.20
N GLY A 102 6.48 1.78 22.24
CA GLY A 102 6.78 0.36 22.27
C GLY A 102 8.22 0.14 21.83
N VAL A 103 9.11 -0.14 22.78
CA VAL A 103 10.55 -0.30 22.55
C VAL A 103 10.89 -1.79 22.50
N ARG A 104 11.59 -2.21 21.46
CA ARG A 104 12.14 -3.56 21.34
C ARG A 104 13.48 -3.60 22.07
N GLU A 105 13.51 -4.33 23.17
CA GLU A 105 14.71 -4.57 23.96
C GLU A 105 15.70 -5.50 23.20
N PRO A 106 17.00 -5.50 23.54
CA PRO A 106 18.00 -6.39 22.93
C PRO A 106 17.68 -7.90 23.03
N GLY A 107 16.72 -8.29 23.87
CA GLY A 107 16.21 -9.66 24.00
C GLY A 107 14.95 -9.96 23.18
N GLY A 108 14.49 -9.04 22.34
CA GLY A 108 13.32 -9.21 21.47
C GLY A 108 11.96 -8.98 22.14
N GLN A 109 11.91 -8.72 23.44
CA GLN A 109 10.68 -8.32 24.13
C GLN A 109 10.33 -6.87 23.81
N ILE A 110 9.04 -6.58 23.68
CA ILE A 110 8.52 -5.22 23.46
C ILE A 110 7.96 -4.71 24.78
N LYS A 111 8.49 -3.59 25.28
CA LYS A 111 7.97 -2.90 26.47
C LYS A 111 7.50 -1.49 26.13
N GLY A 112 6.40 -1.08 26.75
CA GLY A 112 5.85 0.26 26.62
C GLY A 112 6.52 1.22 27.60
N TYR A 113 7.05 2.34 27.11
CA TYR A 113 7.60 3.42 27.92
C TYR A 113 6.87 4.73 27.61
N GLN A 114 6.47 5.48 28.63
CA GLN A 114 5.86 6.80 28.42
C GLN A 114 6.94 7.82 28.03
N GLN A 115 6.57 8.77 27.17
CA GLN A 115 7.48 9.78 26.62
C GLN A 115 8.33 10.53 27.65
N GLY A 116 7.79 10.81 28.85
CA GLY A 116 8.53 11.53 29.89
C GLY A 116 9.72 10.78 30.50
N TYR A 117 9.84 9.46 30.27
CA TYR A 117 10.91 8.63 30.83
C TYR A 117 11.99 8.24 29.82
N VAL A 118 11.81 8.61 28.54
CA VAL A 118 12.65 8.16 27.44
C VAL A 118 13.14 9.30 26.57
N GLU A 119 14.43 9.26 26.25
CA GLU A 119 15.10 10.15 25.31
C GLU A 119 15.32 9.39 24.00
N LEU A 120 14.87 9.97 22.88
CA LEU A 120 15.03 9.37 21.56
C LEU A 120 16.23 9.99 20.85
N GLU A 121 17.19 9.15 20.48
CA GLU A 121 18.32 9.55 19.65
C GLU A 121 18.28 8.84 18.29
N GLU A 122 18.70 9.56 17.25
CA GLU A 122 18.73 9.04 15.88
C GLU A 122 19.91 8.07 15.66
N LYS A 123 21.00 8.26 16.41
CA LYS A 123 22.18 7.40 16.36
C LYS A 123 22.38 6.72 17.70
N MET A 124 22.98 5.53 17.68
CA MET A 124 23.42 4.88 18.89
C MET A 124 24.54 5.72 19.51
N ARG A 125 24.39 6.10 20.78
CA ARG A 125 25.42 6.82 21.52
C ARG A 125 26.61 5.90 21.65
N GLU A 126 27.76 6.34 21.15
CA GLU A 126 29.01 5.65 21.32
C GLU A 126 29.31 5.65 22.83
N VAL A 127 29.22 4.47 23.44
CA VAL A 127 29.48 4.32 24.87
C VAL A 127 30.98 4.50 25.04
N GLU A 128 31.37 5.62 25.61
CA GLU A 128 32.74 5.84 26.05
C GLU A 128 33.12 4.67 26.98
N PRO A 129 34.15 3.88 26.65
CA PRO A 129 34.48 2.69 27.42
C PRO A 129 34.79 3.10 28.86
N LEU A 130 34.16 2.44 29.84
CA LEU A 130 34.49 2.64 31.24
C LEU A 130 36.02 2.49 31.42
N PRO A 131 36.68 3.35 32.22
CA PRO A 131 38.09 3.18 32.50
C PRO A 131 38.31 1.79 33.07
N THR A 132 39.09 0.97 32.35
CA THR A 132 39.52 -0.35 32.79
C THR A 132 40.05 -0.24 34.23
N PRO A 133 39.51 -0.98 35.20
CA PRO A 133 40.04 -0.95 36.56
C PRO A 133 41.52 -1.33 36.48
N ALA A 134 42.38 -0.44 36.98
CA ALA A 134 43.81 -0.69 37.05
C ALA A 134 44.07 -2.03 37.78
N PRO A 135 45.01 -2.86 37.30
CA PRO A 135 45.30 -4.13 37.94
C PRO A 135 45.69 -3.87 39.41
N SER A 136 44.92 -4.45 40.34
CA SER A 136 45.27 -4.43 41.76
C SER A 136 46.60 -5.18 41.96
N PRO A 137 47.59 -4.58 42.65
CA PRO A 137 48.85 -5.26 42.92
C PRO A 137 48.57 -6.52 43.75
N THR A 138 48.91 -7.69 43.19
CA THR A 138 48.81 -8.98 43.87
C THR A 138 49.85 -9.02 44.98
N LEU A 139 49.41 -8.89 46.23
CA LEU A 139 50.27 -9.06 47.40
C LEU A 139 50.68 -10.54 47.48
N ASN A 140 51.93 -10.82 47.12
CA ASN A 140 52.50 -12.16 47.15
C ASN A 140 52.82 -12.57 48.59
N SER A 141 51.83 -13.03 49.35
CA SER A 141 52.04 -13.59 50.70
C SER A 141 52.41 -15.06 50.60
N ASN A 142 53.71 -15.33 50.47
CA ASN A 142 54.27 -16.68 50.54
C ASN A 142 54.37 -17.12 52.03
N PRO A 143 53.54 -18.02 52.55
CA PRO A 143 53.66 -18.49 53.92
C PRO A 143 54.57 -19.71 53.93
N ARG A 144 55.85 -19.51 54.26
CA ARG A 144 56.81 -20.60 54.45
C ARG A 144 56.41 -21.39 55.71
N PRO A 145 56.15 -22.71 55.65
CA PRO A 145 55.79 -23.48 56.83
C PRO A 145 57.02 -23.68 57.72
N ARG A 146 56.91 -23.25 58.98
CA ARG A 146 57.92 -23.42 60.04
C ARG A 146 57.90 -24.87 60.52
N ARG A 147 58.89 -25.67 60.10
CA ARG A 147 59.08 -27.06 60.54
C ARG A 147 59.59 -27.06 62.00
N ARG A 148 58.84 -27.67 62.90
CA ARG A 148 59.17 -27.84 64.33
C ARG A 148 59.90 -29.19 64.47
N ASN A 149 61.11 -29.17 65.05
CA ASN A 149 61.74 -30.33 65.69
C ASN A 149 61.77 -30.04 67.19
#